data_AF-A0A7S2N0R6-F1
#
_entry.id   AF-A0A7S2N0R6-F1
#
_cell.length_a   1.000
_cell.length_b   1.000
_cell.length_c   1.000
_cell.angle_alpha   90.00
_cell.angle_beta   90.00
_cell.angle_gamma   90.00
#
_symmetry.space_group_name_H-M   'P 1'
#
loop_
_entity.id
_entity.type
_entity.pdbx_description
1 polymer ?
#
loop_
_entity_poly.entity_id
_entity_poly.type
_entity_poly.pdbx_seq_one_letter_code
_entity_poly.pdbx_strand_id
1 'polypeptide(L)'
;NYFGLQRFGSNPDAGTHAMGAALLRSDYRAAIDLILSPRPGERPDEQAARELWRSTSDPAAVLEILPRRMNIERSVLEGLVKFGSTNLQAVLSRLPRSLRNIYLHAFQALVFNHAATERVTLFGCERAVAGDLVRAESSVGGVRSAAGGGSGGGSGGGSGVAAAERGEGHGS
;
A
#
# COMPACT_ATOMS: atom_id res chain seq x y z
N ASN A 1 -9.48 11.70 -14.18
CA ASN A 1 -8.84 10.55 -13.49
C ASN A 1 -8.35 11.04 -12.15
N TYR A 2 -9.12 10.81 -11.08
CA TYR A 2 -8.79 11.23 -9.71
C TYR A 2 -8.69 9.99 -8.82
N PHE A 3 -7.83 10.03 -7.81
CA PHE A 3 -7.87 9.02 -6.76
C PHE A 3 -9.06 9.30 -5.84
N GLY A 4 -10.02 8.37 -5.82
CA GLY A 4 -11.20 8.43 -4.94
C GLY A 4 -10.90 8.13 -3.47
N LEU A 5 -11.91 8.34 -2.62
CA LEU A 5 -11.86 8.19 -1.15
C LEU A 5 -11.27 6.87 -0.67
N GLN A 6 -11.50 5.78 -1.40
CA GLN A 6 -10.92 4.45 -1.15
C GLN A 6 -9.38 4.43 -1.02
N ARG A 7 -8.68 5.40 -1.62
CA ARG A 7 -7.21 5.51 -1.54
C ARG A 7 -6.73 6.12 -0.23
N PHE A 8 -7.64 6.71 0.53
CA PHE A 8 -7.40 7.33 1.84
C PHE A 8 -7.82 6.42 3.00
N GLY A 9 -8.21 5.17 2.72
CA GLY A 9 -8.67 4.19 3.71
C GLY A 9 -10.17 4.22 3.95
N SER A 10 -10.64 3.40 4.90
CA SER A 10 -12.08 3.26 5.20
C SER A 10 -12.68 4.47 5.93
N ASN A 11 -11.84 5.31 6.55
CA ASN A 11 -12.26 6.54 7.20
C ASN A 11 -11.44 7.71 6.61
N PRO A 12 -12.03 8.56 5.75
CA PRO A 12 -11.34 9.72 5.16
C PRO A 12 -10.84 10.71 6.21
N ASP A 13 -11.57 10.84 7.31
CA ASP A 13 -11.25 11.73 8.43
C ASP A 13 -10.11 11.19 9.30
N ALA A 14 -9.67 9.95 9.07
CA ALA A 14 -8.51 9.38 9.76
C ALA A 14 -7.19 10.09 9.39
N GLY A 15 -7.17 10.97 8.39
CA GLY A 15 -5.96 11.72 8.05
C GLY A 15 -4.83 10.83 7.50
N THR A 16 -5.17 9.73 6.80
CA THR A 16 -4.22 8.75 6.25
C THR A 16 -3.12 9.40 5.40
N HIS A 17 -3.47 10.43 4.63
CA HIS A 17 -2.50 11.22 3.84
C HIS A 17 -1.59 12.08 4.73
N ALA A 18 -2.10 12.61 5.85
CA ALA A 18 -1.32 13.38 6.82
C ALA A 18 -0.27 12.49 7.52
N MET A 19 -0.62 11.24 7.85
CA MET A 19 0.34 10.25 8.33
C MET A 19 1.45 10.01 7.29
N GLY A 20 1.09 9.85 6.01
CA GLY A 20 2.05 9.72 4.92
C GLY A 20 2.99 10.92 4.80
N ALA A 21 2.45 12.13 4.94
CA ALA A 21 3.22 13.37 4.92
C ALA A 21 4.21 13.44 6.09
N ALA A 22 3.78 13.07 7.30
CA ALA A 22 4.63 13.03 8.49
C ALA A 22 5.77 12.01 8.31
N LEU A 23 5.47 10.81 7.79
CA LEU A 23 6.48 9.78 7.51
C LEU A 23 7.54 10.25 6.51
N LEU A 24 7.15 10.96 5.43
CA LEU A 24 8.10 11.48 4.45
C LEU A 24 9.02 12.57 5.02
N ARG A 25 8.53 13.36 5.98
CA ARG A 25 9.34 14.35 6.70
C ARG A 25 10.19 13.75 7.81
N SER A 26 10.13 12.44 8.03
CA SER A 26 10.72 11.76 9.19
C SER A 26 10.23 12.31 10.54
N ASP A 27 9.04 12.92 10.55
CA ASP A 27 8.38 13.37 11.77
C ASP A 27 7.60 12.20 12.38
N TYR A 28 8.36 11.30 13.00
CA TYR A 28 7.82 10.06 13.56
C TYR A 28 6.90 10.31 14.75
N ARG A 29 7.10 11.40 15.48
CA ARG A 29 6.22 11.78 16.58
C ARG A 29 4.85 12.17 16.04
N ALA A 30 4.80 13.07 15.06
CA ALA A 30 3.53 13.44 14.44
C ALA A 30 2.81 12.24 13.81
N ALA A 31 3.55 11.33 13.17
CA ALA A 31 2.95 10.11 12.61
C ALA A 31 2.30 9.23 13.69
N ILE A 32 2.97 9.04 14.84
CA ILE A 32 2.44 8.28 15.98
C ILE A 32 1.21 8.98 16.57
N ASP A 33 1.27 10.29 16.77
CA ASP A 33 0.16 11.06 17.33
C ASP A 33 -1.06 11.03 16.41
N LEU A 34 -0.89 11.11 15.09
CA LEU A 34 -1.98 10.96 14.11
C LEU A 34 -2.58 9.55 14.10
N ILE A 35 -1.77 8.51 14.35
CA ILE A 35 -2.28 7.14 14.47
C ILE A 35 -3.16 7.00 15.71
N LEU A 36 -2.82 7.69 16.81
CA LEU A 36 -3.49 7.58 18.12
C LEU A 36 -4.52 8.69 18.40
N SER A 37 -4.64 9.70 17.54
CA SER A 37 -5.54 10.84 17.75
C SER A 37 -7.02 10.45 17.61
N PRO A 38 -7.93 10.98 18.46
CA PRO A 38 -9.38 10.71 18.36
C PRO A 38 -9.96 10.98 16.97
N ARG A 39 -10.94 10.17 16.56
CA ARG A 39 -11.63 10.31 15.27
C ARG A 39 -13.15 10.40 15.43
N PRO A 40 -13.85 11.18 14.60
CA PRO A 40 -15.30 11.25 14.62
C PRO A 40 -15.89 9.89 14.19
N GLY A 41 -17.02 9.52 14.80
CA GLY A 41 -17.77 8.31 14.44
C GLY A 41 -17.17 6.97 14.92
N GLU A 42 -16.09 7.01 15.72
CA GLU A 42 -15.53 5.80 16.35
C GLU A 42 -16.44 5.27 17.48
N ARG A 43 -16.23 4.01 17.88
CA ARG A 43 -17.00 3.40 18.97
C ARG A 43 -16.62 4.04 20.31
N PRO A 44 -17.52 4.10 21.31
CA PRO A 44 -17.25 4.79 22.58
C PRO A 44 -15.98 4.30 23.31
N ASP A 45 -15.67 3.02 23.24
CA ASP A 45 -14.47 2.41 23.82
C ASP A 45 -13.17 2.75 23.05
N GLU A 46 -13.24 2.93 21.73
CA GLU A 46 -12.12 3.46 20.92
C GLU A 46 -11.85 4.92 21.26
N GLN A 47 -12.92 5.73 21.33
CA GLN A 47 -12.84 7.14 21.68
C GLN A 47 -12.23 7.32 23.07
N ALA A 48 -12.66 6.53 24.05
CA ALA A 48 -12.10 6.57 25.41
C ALA A 48 -10.59 6.26 25.43
N ALA A 49 -10.13 5.24 24.69
CA ALA A 49 -8.71 4.91 24.61
C ALA A 49 -7.87 6.04 23.98
N ARG A 50 -8.38 6.65 22.89
CA ARG A 50 -7.68 7.75 22.23
C ARG A 50 -7.72 9.06 23.04
N GLU A 51 -8.79 9.31 23.80
CA GLU A 51 -8.86 10.46 24.71
C GLU A 51 -7.92 10.29 25.90
N LEU A 52 -7.79 9.06 26.42
CA LEU A 52 -6.79 8.76 27.44
C LEU A 52 -5.38 9.03 26.91
N TRP A 53 -5.06 8.58 25.69
CA TRP A 53 -3.78 8.92 25.04
C TRP A 53 -3.56 10.43 24.95
N ARG A 54 -4.57 11.19 24.51
CA ARG A 54 -4.48 12.65 24.37
C ARG A 54 -4.19 13.35 25.70
N SER A 55 -4.78 12.87 26.80
CA SER A 55 -4.66 13.50 28.11
C SER A 55 -3.39 13.09 28.87
N THR A 56 -2.92 11.85 28.73
CA THR A 56 -1.80 11.34 29.54
C THR A 56 -0.51 11.14 28.76
N SER A 57 -0.60 10.88 27.45
CA SER A 57 0.53 10.35 26.65
C SER A 57 1.21 9.12 27.27
N ASP A 58 0.49 8.38 28.12
CA ASP A 58 0.99 7.17 28.80
C ASP A 58 0.58 5.92 27.99
N PRO A 59 1.52 5.25 27.32
CA PRO A 59 1.18 4.09 26.51
C PRO A 59 0.74 2.88 27.33
N ALA A 60 1.23 2.72 28.56
CA ALA A 60 0.86 1.58 29.42
C ALA A 60 -0.59 1.73 29.90
N ALA A 61 -0.96 2.91 30.40
CA ALA A 61 -2.33 3.19 30.83
C ALA A 61 -3.35 3.02 29.69
N VAL A 62 -3.00 3.42 28.46
CA VAL A 62 -3.89 3.26 27.30
C VAL A 62 -4.06 1.80 26.92
N LEU A 63 -2.99 0.98 27.00
CA LEU A 63 -3.05 -0.44 26.65
C LEU A 63 -4.02 -1.25 27.52
N GLU A 64 -4.23 -0.85 28.78
CA GLU A 64 -5.16 -1.49 29.72
C GLU A 64 -6.62 -1.39 29.26
N ILE A 65 -6.99 -0.25 28.66
CA ILE A 65 -8.38 -0.01 28.21
C ILE A 65 -8.56 -0.22 26.70
N LEU A 66 -7.46 -0.38 25.95
CA LEU A 66 -7.49 -0.46 24.51
C LEU A 66 -8.30 -1.69 24.04
N PRO A 67 -9.35 -1.52 23.23
CA PRO A 67 -10.08 -2.64 22.66
C PRO A 67 -9.18 -3.60 21.86
N ARG A 68 -9.46 -4.90 21.90
CA ARG A 68 -8.64 -5.94 21.23
C ARG A 68 -8.51 -5.78 19.71
N ARG A 69 -9.48 -5.14 19.06
CA ARG A 69 -9.52 -4.94 17.60
C ARG A 69 -8.64 -3.78 17.10
N MET A 70 -8.17 -2.90 17.98
CA MET A 70 -7.30 -1.76 17.62
C MET A 70 -5.83 -2.22 17.49
N ASN A 71 -5.58 -3.15 16.57
CA ASN A 71 -4.27 -3.81 16.42
C ASN A 71 -3.15 -2.85 15.99
N ILE A 72 -3.48 -1.84 15.20
CA ILE A 72 -2.52 -0.83 14.72
C ILE A 72 -2.05 0.01 15.91
N GLU A 73 -3.01 0.57 16.65
CA GLU A 73 -2.77 1.40 17.82
C GLU A 73 -2.05 0.59 18.91
N ARG A 74 -2.46 -0.66 19.14
CA ARG A 74 -1.78 -1.58 20.08
C ARG A 74 -0.32 -1.75 19.71
N SER A 75 -0.01 -2.04 18.44
CA SER A 75 1.37 -2.21 17.98
C SER A 75 2.22 -0.96 18.20
N VAL A 76 1.64 0.23 18.05
CA VAL A 76 2.32 1.50 18.31
C VAL A 76 2.57 1.68 19.81
N LEU A 77 1.54 1.49 20.64
CA LEU A 77 1.63 1.67 22.09
C LEU A 77 2.62 0.68 22.72
N GLU A 78 2.58 -0.60 22.35
CA GLU A 78 3.57 -1.59 22.77
C GLU A 78 4.99 -1.23 22.32
N GLY A 79 5.11 -0.64 21.12
CA GLY A 79 6.37 -0.11 20.63
C GLY A 79 6.88 1.03 21.51
N LEU A 80 6.01 1.98 21.89
CA LEU A 80 6.36 3.08 22.78
C LEU A 80 6.79 2.60 24.16
N VAL A 81 6.11 1.58 24.73
CA VAL A 81 6.54 0.94 25.98
C VAL A 81 7.93 0.32 25.84
N LYS A 82 8.19 -0.39 24.73
CA LYS A 82 9.44 -1.12 24.53
C LYS A 82 10.63 -0.21 24.21
N PHE A 83 10.44 0.81 23.39
CA PHE A 83 11.52 1.61 22.81
C PHE A 83 11.59 3.04 23.38
N GLY A 84 10.58 3.45 24.16
CA GLY A 84 10.46 4.81 24.67
C GLY A 84 10.28 5.86 23.58
N SER A 85 10.45 7.12 23.96
CA SER A 85 10.35 8.28 23.07
C SER A 85 11.63 8.54 22.25
N THR A 86 12.72 7.83 22.54
CA THR A 86 14.03 8.05 21.90
C THR A 86 14.17 7.38 20.54
N ASN A 87 13.44 6.28 20.29
CA ASN A 87 13.50 5.55 19.02
C ASN A 87 12.12 5.33 18.40
N LEU A 88 11.46 6.44 18.04
CA LEU A 88 10.14 6.45 17.40
C LEU A 88 10.14 5.78 16.02
N GLN A 89 11.27 5.77 15.32
CA GLN A 89 11.40 5.04 14.06
C GLN A 89 11.25 3.53 14.28
N ALA A 90 11.83 2.96 15.35
CA ALA A 90 11.65 1.56 15.70
C ALA A 90 10.20 1.24 16.08
N VAL A 91 9.49 2.17 16.74
CA VAL A 91 8.05 2.05 17.04
C VAL A 91 7.25 1.87 15.74
N LEU A 92 7.39 2.80 14.80
CA LEU A 92 6.69 2.74 13.50
C LEU A 92 7.16 1.58 12.62
N SER A 93 8.39 1.10 12.84
CA SER A 93 8.92 -0.07 12.13
C SER A 93 8.18 -1.37 12.48
N ARG A 94 7.51 -1.43 13.64
CA ARG A 94 6.65 -2.57 14.04
C ARG A 94 5.38 -2.70 13.19
N LEU A 95 4.89 -1.61 12.61
CA LEU A 95 3.71 -1.66 11.76
C LEU A 95 3.99 -2.52 10.51
N PRO A 96 2.99 -3.25 9.99
CA PRO A 96 3.13 -3.98 8.74
C PRO A 96 3.58 -3.04 7.61
N ARG A 97 4.53 -3.49 6.78
CA ARG A 97 5.03 -2.70 5.63
C ARG A 97 3.89 -2.28 4.70
N SER A 98 2.89 -3.14 4.51
CA SER A 98 1.69 -2.84 3.72
C SER A 98 0.94 -1.62 4.25
N LEU A 99 0.77 -1.49 5.57
CA LEU A 99 0.12 -0.35 6.18
C LEU A 99 0.91 0.95 6.00
N ARG A 100 2.23 0.90 6.19
CA ARG A 100 3.10 2.07 5.92
C ARG A 100 3.01 2.52 4.46
N ASN A 101 2.93 1.57 3.52
CA ASN A 101 2.74 1.89 2.11
C ASN A 101 1.37 2.56 1.86
N ILE A 102 0.30 2.14 2.55
CA ILE A 102 -1.02 2.80 2.44
C ILE A 102 -0.90 4.29 2.80
N TYR A 103 -0.21 4.63 3.89
CA TYR A 103 0.00 6.03 4.28
C TYR A 103 0.74 6.83 3.21
N LEU A 104 1.84 6.29 2.69
CA LEU A 104 2.61 6.93 1.62
C LEU A 104 1.80 7.10 0.34
N HIS A 105 1.05 6.07 -0.07
CA HIS A 105 0.20 6.12 -1.26
C HIS A 105 -0.95 7.11 -1.10
N ALA A 106 -1.53 7.26 0.09
CA ALA A 106 -2.55 8.26 0.36
C ALA A 106 -2.00 9.69 0.17
N PHE A 107 -0.76 9.95 0.60
CA PHE A 107 -0.12 11.24 0.36
C PHE A 107 0.19 11.47 -1.14
N GLN A 108 0.70 10.46 -1.85
CA GLN A 108 0.93 10.54 -3.30
C GLN A 108 -0.37 10.85 -4.05
N ALA A 109 -1.48 10.21 -3.66
CA ALA A 109 -2.79 10.45 -4.25
C ALA A 109 -3.28 11.89 -4.02
N LEU A 110 -3.05 12.45 -2.83
CA LEU A 110 -3.37 13.85 -2.52
C LEU A 110 -2.61 14.81 -3.44
N VAL A 111 -1.29 14.65 -3.55
CA VAL A 111 -0.44 15.49 -4.39
C VAL A 111 -0.85 15.39 -5.86
N PHE A 112 -1.11 14.17 -6.35
CA PHE A 112 -1.56 13.96 -7.71
C PHE A 112 -2.90 14.65 -7.98
N ASN A 113 -3.89 14.48 -7.11
CA ASN A 113 -5.21 15.10 -7.26
C ASN A 113 -5.09 16.64 -7.28
N HIS A 114 -4.23 17.22 -6.45
CA HIS A 114 -3.97 18.66 -6.46
C HIS A 114 -3.36 19.12 -7.79
N ALA A 115 -2.27 18.47 -8.22
CA ALA A 115 -1.58 18.80 -9.47
C ALA A 115 -2.47 18.62 -10.70
N ALA A 116 -3.28 17.56 -10.73
CA ALA A 116 -4.24 17.31 -11.81
C ALA A 116 -5.33 18.41 -11.88
N THR A 117 -5.84 18.82 -10.71
CA THR A 117 -6.82 19.91 -10.62
C THR A 117 -6.23 21.20 -11.17
N GLU A 118 -5.05 21.59 -10.68
CA GLU A 118 -4.35 22.80 -11.11
C GLU A 118 -4.06 22.80 -12.61
N ARG A 119 -3.57 21.67 -13.15
CA ARG A 119 -3.32 21.52 -14.59
C ARG A 119 -4.58 21.71 -15.43
N VAL A 120 -5.72 21.17 -15.00
CA VAL A 120 -7.00 21.32 -15.72
C VAL A 120 -7.51 22.76 -15.60
N THR A 121 -7.41 23.37 -14.42
CA THR A 121 -7.84 24.76 -14.21
C THR A 121 -7.06 25.75 -15.09
N LEU A 122 -5.75 25.55 -15.24
CA LEU A 122 -4.89 26.49 -15.96
C LEU A 122 -4.95 26.34 -17.49
N PHE A 123 -5.06 25.11 -18.02
CA PHE A 123 -4.89 24.87 -19.46
C PHE A 123 -6.01 24.03 -20.09
N GLY A 124 -7.05 23.68 -19.32
CA GLY A 124 -8.15 22.84 -19.79
C GLY A 124 -7.75 21.39 -20.03
N CYS A 125 -8.69 20.61 -20.58
CA CYS A 125 -8.55 19.16 -20.77
C CYS A 125 -8.62 18.70 -22.24
N GLU A 126 -8.81 19.63 -23.19
CA GLU A 126 -9.04 19.29 -24.60
C GLU A 126 -7.77 18.83 -25.32
N ARG A 127 -6.62 19.44 -25.01
CA ARG A 127 -5.35 19.16 -25.69
C ARG A 127 -4.18 19.23 -24.73
N ALA A 128 -3.14 18.45 -25.03
CA ALA A 128 -1.85 18.57 -24.37
C ALA A 128 -1.19 19.91 -24.72
N VAL A 129 -0.45 20.48 -23.77
CA VAL A 129 0.36 21.69 -23.96
C VAL A 129 1.85 21.33 -23.90
N ALA A 130 2.69 22.22 -24.42
CA ALA A 130 4.14 22.01 -24.39
C ALA A 130 4.62 21.82 -22.93
N GLY A 131 5.34 20.73 -22.68
CA GLY A 131 5.81 20.33 -21.35
C GLY A 131 4.97 19.24 -20.67
N ASP A 132 3.78 18.90 -21.19
CA ASP A 132 3.01 17.77 -20.67
C ASP A 132 3.69 16.43 -20.94
N LEU A 133 3.62 15.52 -19.97
CA LEU A 133 4.07 14.14 -20.12
C LEU A 133 3.00 13.31 -20.85
N VAL A 134 3.37 12.73 -21.99
CA VAL A 134 2.51 11.83 -22.78
C VAL A 134 3.04 10.41 -22.75
N ARG A 135 2.14 9.43 -22.66
CA ARG A 135 2.53 8.02 -22.70
C ARG A 135 2.82 7.64 -24.14
N ALA A 136 4.06 7.28 -24.45
CA ALA A 136 4.41 6.72 -25.75
C ALA A 136 3.63 5.42 -25.98
N GLU A 137 3.02 5.27 -27.15
CA GLU A 137 2.44 3.99 -27.53
C GLU A 137 3.58 2.98 -27.70
N SER A 138 3.54 1.89 -26.93
CA SER A 138 4.43 0.76 -27.17
C SER A 138 4.06 0.16 -28.51
N SER A 139 4.96 0.23 -29.50
CA SER A 139 4.81 -0.47 -30.76
C SER A 139 4.83 -1.98 -30.48
N VAL A 140 3.65 -2.59 -30.34
CA VAL A 140 3.51 -4.05 -30.43
C VAL A 140 3.60 -4.41 -31.92
N GLY A 141 4.80 -4.22 -32.49
CA GLY A 141 5.18 -4.70 -33.80
C GLY A 141 5.90 -6.02 -33.62
N GLY A 142 5.15 -7.12 -33.67
CA GLY A 142 5.70 -8.46 -33.67
C GLY A 142 6.71 -8.62 -34.80
N VAL A 143 7.99 -8.76 -34.43
CA VAL A 143 9.00 -9.28 -35.35
C VAL A 143 8.69 -10.76 -35.52
N ARG A 144 7.84 -11.09 -36.50
CA ARG A 144 7.88 -12.41 -37.11
C ARG A 144 9.26 -12.55 -37.75
N SER A 145 10.14 -13.28 -37.06
CA SER A 145 11.43 -13.67 -37.58
C SER A 145 11.23 -14.46 -38.88
N ALA A 146 11.45 -13.81 -40.02
CA ALA A 146 11.65 -14.48 -41.29
C ALA A 146 13.09 -15.01 -41.30
N ALA A 147 13.33 -16.11 -40.58
CA ALA A 147 14.53 -16.92 -40.75
C ALA A 147 14.30 -17.87 -41.94
N GLY A 148 14.51 -17.36 -43.15
CA GLY A 148 14.86 -18.19 -44.29
C GLY A 148 16.33 -18.58 -44.17
N GLY A 149 16.64 -19.88 -44.13
CA GLY A 149 18.02 -20.35 -44.14
C GLY A 149 18.21 -21.80 -43.69
N GLY A 150 18.02 -22.73 -44.63
CA GLY A 150 18.84 -23.94 -44.82
C GLY A 150 19.05 -24.94 -43.67
N SER A 151 18.51 -26.14 -43.83
CA SER A 151 19.31 -27.36 -44.06
C SER A 151 18.40 -28.59 -44.10
N GLY A 152 18.19 -29.12 -45.31
CA GLY A 152 17.64 -30.45 -45.51
C GLY A 152 18.76 -31.48 -45.44
N GLY A 153 18.65 -32.44 -44.53
CA GLY A 153 19.53 -33.60 -44.47
C GLY A 153 19.03 -34.62 -43.46
N GLY A 154 18.83 -35.86 -43.91
CA GLY A 154 18.82 -37.04 -43.04
C GLY A 154 17.50 -37.79 -42.93
N SER A 155 17.30 -38.73 -43.84
CA SER A 155 16.33 -39.84 -43.77
C SER A 155 16.76 -40.94 -42.80
N GLY A 156 15.78 -41.57 -42.12
CA GLY A 156 15.89 -42.85 -41.40
C GLY A 156 15.10 -42.76 -40.09
N GLY A 157 14.02 -43.47 -39.82
CA GLY A 157 13.64 -44.84 -40.18
C GLY A 157 13.52 -45.62 -38.86
N GLY A 158 12.33 -46.11 -38.52
CA GLY A 158 12.18 -47.06 -37.40
C GLY A 158 10.90 -46.93 -36.58
N SER A 159 10.01 -47.90 -36.78
CA SER A 159 8.77 -48.19 -36.07
C SER A 159 8.96 -48.63 -34.60
N GLY A 160 7.95 -48.41 -33.75
CA GLY A 160 7.82 -49.07 -32.45
C GLY A 160 6.46 -48.83 -31.79
N VAL A 161 5.77 -49.92 -31.46
CA VAL A 161 4.34 -50.05 -31.12
C VAL A 161 4.13 -50.23 -29.61
N ALA A 162 2.95 -49.83 -29.09
CA ALA A 162 2.22 -50.35 -27.89
C ALA A 162 2.92 -50.24 -26.50
N ALA A 163 2.31 -50.22 -25.30
CA ALA A 163 0.98 -50.47 -24.72
C ALA A 163 0.91 -49.68 -23.37
N ALA A 164 -0.19 -49.05 -22.94
CA ALA A 164 -1.28 -49.53 -22.06
C ALA A 164 -0.89 -50.28 -20.77
N GLU A 165 -1.19 -49.68 -19.59
CA GLU A 165 -1.77 -50.24 -18.33
C GLU A 165 -1.83 -49.10 -17.26
N ARG A 166 -3.00 -48.71 -16.69
CA ARG A 166 -3.68 -49.18 -15.45
C ARG A 166 -2.72 -49.44 -14.27
N GLY A 167 -2.91 -49.01 -13.02
CA GLY A 167 -3.97 -48.33 -12.29
C GLY A 167 -3.58 -48.20 -10.79
N GLU A 168 -4.55 -47.83 -9.95
CA GLU A 168 -4.55 -47.85 -8.46
C GLU A 168 -3.79 -46.72 -7.73
N GLY A 169 -4.30 -46.01 -6.72
CA GLY A 169 -5.45 -46.23 -5.84
C GLY A 169 -4.99 -46.68 -4.45
N HIS A 170 -4.80 -45.76 -3.49
CA HIS A 170 -4.73 -45.94 -2.03
C HIS A 170 -4.65 -44.52 -1.41
N GLY A 171 -5.42 -44.09 -0.41
CA GLY A 171 -6.22 -44.81 0.58
C GLY A 171 -5.45 -44.95 1.89
N SER A 172 -5.47 -43.89 2.72
CA SER A 172 -5.39 -43.93 4.20
C SER A 172 -5.77 -42.55 4.76
#